data_AF-A0ABD3I0K9-F1
#
_entry.id   AF-A0ABD3I0K9-F1
#
_cell.length_a   1.000
_cell.length_b   1.000
_cell.length_c   1.000
_cell.angle_alpha   90.00
_cell.angle_beta   90.00
_cell.angle_gamma   90.00
#
_symmetry.space_group_name_H-M   'P 1'
#
loop_
_entity.id
_entity.type
_entity.pdbx_description
1 polymer ?
#
loop_
_entity_poly.entity_id
_entity_poly.type
_entity_poly.pdbx_seq_one_letter_code
_entity_poly.pdbx_strand_id
1 'polypeptide(L)'
;MVGGFSSSPYLKGRIKEEFKHTEKHIVNPIEAGSVVCRGALAFGAVDAEVMLSRKSKKTYGICVSRGFRMGDPQEYLLEEGGQSYCNNVFGVFVKKGEDVLVDRQAKHVFEVELHSKIFFTHDGNGWGLRTLEQLPAGAFVCECVGEILTNMEQEERNNNGKADPTVTHTYGARRKV
;
A
#
# COMPACT_ATOMS: atom_id res chain seq x y z
N MET A 1 -15.89 11.51 -19.19
CA MET A 1 -16.90 11.72 -18.13
C MET A 1 -17.74 10.45 -18.03
N VAL A 2 -17.93 9.91 -16.83
CA VAL A 2 -18.71 8.68 -16.57
C VAL A 2 -19.54 8.85 -15.29
N GLY A 3 -20.54 8.00 -15.06
CA GLY A 3 -21.50 8.05 -13.94
C GLY A 3 -22.81 8.79 -14.28
N GLY A 4 -23.91 8.48 -13.60
CA GLY A 4 -25.24 9.02 -13.94
C GLY A 4 -25.32 10.55 -13.97
N PHE A 5 -24.58 11.21 -13.07
CA PHE A 5 -24.52 12.67 -12.99
C PHE A 5 -23.77 13.35 -14.15
N SER A 6 -22.97 12.59 -14.91
CA SER A 6 -22.27 13.11 -16.09
C SER A 6 -23.19 13.49 -17.24
N SER A 7 -24.47 13.10 -17.18
CA SER A 7 -25.50 13.49 -18.16
C SER A 7 -25.91 14.96 -18.04
N SER A 8 -25.71 15.59 -16.86
CA SER A 8 -26.11 16.96 -16.55
C SER A 8 -25.53 17.98 -17.55
N PRO A 9 -26.38 18.76 -18.25
CA PRO A 9 -25.92 19.83 -19.14
C PRO A 9 -25.05 20.87 -18.44
N TYR A 10 -25.40 21.21 -17.19
CA TYR A 10 -24.64 22.14 -16.37
C TYR A 10 -23.23 21.63 -16.09
N LEU A 11 -23.10 20.39 -15.63
CA LEU A 11 -21.79 19.79 -15.33
C LEU A 11 -20.92 19.68 -16.58
N LYS A 12 -21.52 19.27 -17.71
CA LYS A 12 -20.82 19.22 -19.01
C LYS A 12 -20.32 20.59 -19.42
N GLY A 13 -21.14 21.62 -19.29
CA GLY A 13 -20.76 23.01 -19.58
C GLY A 13 -19.59 23.46 -18.71
N ARG A 14 -19.67 23.23 -17.40
CA ARG A 14 -18.61 23.63 -16.47
C ARG A 14 -17.28 22.91 -16.71
N ILE A 15 -17.32 21.59 -16.96
CA ILE A 15 -16.11 20.81 -17.27
C ILE A 15 -15.50 21.26 -18.61
N LYS A 16 -16.31 21.49 -19.65
CA LYS A 16 -15.81 22.01 -20.92
C LYS A 16 -15.12 23.36 -20.76
N GLU A 17 -15.74 24.26 -20.00
CA GLU A 17 -15.18 25.58 -19.72
C GLU A 17 -13.87 25.50 -18.92
N GLU A 18 -13.82 24.64 -17.89
CA GLU A 18 -12.65 24.46 -17.03
C GLU A 18 -11.46 23.92 -17.83
N PHE A 19 -11.68 22.96 -18.72
CA PHE A 19 -10.61 22.31 -19.48
C PHE A 19 -10.40 22.85 -20.89
N LYS A 20 -11.07 23.96 -21.27
CA LYS A 20 -10.98 24.58 -22.61
C LYS A 20 -9.55 24.96 -23.04
N HIS A 21 -8.68 25.20 -22.06
CA HIS A 21 -7.29 25.64 -22.25
C HIS A 21 -6.30 24.47 -22.27
N THR A 22 -6.78 23.23 -22.23
CA THR A 22 -5.95 22.03 -22.23
C THR A 22 -6.21 21.21 -23.49
N GLU A 23 -5.19 20.50 -23.97
CA GLU A 23 -5.29 19.53 -25.09
C GLU A 23 -6.09 18.26 -24.74
N LYS A 24 -6.97 18.31 -23.73
CA LYS A 24 -7.68 17.13 -23.21
C LYS A 24 -8.99 16.90 -23.97
N HIS A 25 -9.13 15.72 -24.53
CA HIS A 25 -10.39 15.28 -25.14
C HIS A 25 -11.39 14.82 -24.07
N ILE A 26 -12.46 15.59 -23.88
CA ILE A 26 -13.56 15.21 -22.98
C ILE A 26 -14.51 14.28 -23.74
N VAL A 27 -14.40 12.97 -23.48
CA VAL A 27 -15.33 11.96 -24.01
C VAL A 27 -16.48 11.75 -23.02
N ASN A 28 -17.72 11.81 -23.50
CA ASN A 28 -18.91 11.46 -22.71
C ASN A 28 -19.72 10.38 -23.45
N PRO A 29 -19.63 9.11 -23.04
CA PRO A 29 -20.30 8.01 -23.73
C PRO A 29 -21.83 8.09 -23.58
N ILE A 30 -22.54 7.49 -24.54
CA ILE A 30 -24.01 7.53 -24.66
C ILE A 30 -24.70 6.87 -23.46
N GLU A 31 -24.01 5.97 -22.75
CA GLU A 31 -24.50 5.30 -21.54
C GLU A 31 -23.54 5.47 -20.36
N ALA A 32 -23.15 6.71 -20.10
CA ALA A 32 -22.20 7.02 -19.03
C ALA A 32 -22.58 6.47 -17.64
N GLY A 33 -23.87 6.24 -17.38
CA GLY A 33 -24.33 5.60 -16.14
C GLY A 33 -23.98 4.11 -16.00
N SER A 34 -23.90 3.36 -17.10
CA SER A 34 -23.63 1.91 -17.09
C SER A 34 -22.23 1.54 -17.60
N VAL A 35 -21.51 2.49 -18.20
CA VAL A 35 -20.21 2.26 -18.84
C VAL A 35 -19.14 1.71 -17.89
N VAL A 36 -19.20 2.05 -16.60
CA VAL A 36 -18.26 1.51 -15.59
C VAL A 36 -18.50 0.01 -15.40
N CYS A 37 -19.76 -0.41 -15.23
CA CYS A 37 -20.11 -1.82 -15.07
C CYS A 37 -19.85 -2.61 -16.35
N ARG A 38 -20.14 -2.04 -17.53
CA ARG A 38 -19.83 -2.67 -18.81
C ARG A 38 -18.33 -2.85 -19.01
N GLY A 39 -17.53 -1.85 -18.63
CA GLY A 39 -16.08 -1.94 -18.62
C GLY A 39 -15.57 -3.02 -17.66
N ALA A 40 -16.14 -3.14 -16.46
CA ALA A 40 -15.79 -4.19 -15.51
C ALA A 40 -16.16 -5.60 -16.02
N LEU A 41 -17.33 -5.77 -16.63
CA LEU A 41 -17.74 -7.04 -17.26
C LEU A 41 -16.81 -7.40 -18.43
N ALA A 42 -16.48 -6.44 -19.28
CA ALA A 42 -15.53 -6.65 -20.37
C ALA A 42 -14.14 -7.00 -19.83
N PHE A 43 -13.71 -6.34 -18.74
CA PHE A 43 -12.44 -6.63 -18.07
C PHE A 43 -12.39 -8.04 -17.45
N GLY A 44 -13.51 -8.54 -16.88
CA GLY A 44 -13.56 -9.90 -16.35
C GLY A 44 -13.78 -10.99 -17.40
N ALA A 45 -14.30 -10.63 -18.58
CA ALA A 45 -14.57 -11.57 -19.67
C ALA A 45 -13.41 -11.70 -20.68
N VAL A 46 -12.55 -10.69 -20.77
CA VAL A 46 -11.27 -10.71 -21.50
C VAL A 46 -10.18 -11.00 -20.48
N ASP A 47 -9.12 -11.73 -20.82
CA ASP A 47 -8.03 -12.07 -19.88
C ASP A 47 -7.63 -10.85 -19.02
N ALA A 48 -7.58 -11.07 -17.70
CA ALA A 48 -7.36 -10.04 -16.68
C ALA A 48 -5.99 -9.32 -16.78
N GLU A 49 -5.14 -9.73 -17.74
CA GLU A 49 -3.87 -9.09 -18.08
C GLU A 49 -3.99 -7.64 -18.55
N VAL A 50 -5.22 -7.15 -18.84
CA VAL A 50 -5.45 -5.79 -19.33
C VAL A 50 -5.09 -4.70 -18.31
N MET A 51 -5.08 -4.99 -16.99
CA MET A 51 -4.72 -3.99 -15.98
C MET A 51 -3.27 -4.13 -15.52
N LEU A 52 -2.34 -3.72 -16.37
CA LEU A 52 -0.90 -3.79 -16.10
C LEU A 52 -0.48 -2.99 -14.85
N SER A 53 -1.16 -1.87 -14.55
CA SER A 53 -0.79 -1.00 -13.42
C SER A 53 -1.96 -0.20 -12.85
N ARG A 54 -1.85 0.20 -11.58
CA ARG A 54 -2.72 1.21 -10.95
C ARG A 54 -1.90 2.32 -10.30
N LYS A 55 -2.45 3.54 -10.32
CA LYS A 55 -1.88 4.67 -9.58
C LYS A 55 -2.16 4.53 -8.09
N SER A 56 -1.11 4.56 -7.26
CA SER A 56 -1.25 4.51 -5.82
C SER A 56 -1.99 5.74 -5.28
N LYS A 57 -3.01 5.52 -4.45
CA LYS A 57 -3.79 6.61 -3.84
C LYS A 57 -3.06 7.28 -2.66
N LYS A 58 -2.11 6.59 -2.06
CA LYS A 58 -1.37 7.01 -0.86
C LYS A 58 0.12 6.66 -0.99
N THR A 59 0.94 7.24 -0.12
CA THR A 59 2.32 6.80 0.05
C THR A 59 2.34 5.66 1.07
N TYR A 60 3.00 4.56 0.74
CA TYR A 60 3.17 3.39 1.59
C TYR A 60 4.65 3.20 1.92
N GLY A 61 4.93 2.75 3.14
CA GLY A 61 6.27 2.62 3.67
C GLY A 61 6.22 2.21 5.13
N ILE A 62 7.40 2.12 5.74
CA ILE A 62 7.56 1.79 7.16
C ILE A 62 8.40 2.87 7.86
N CYS A 63 8.34 2.88 9.19
CA CYS A 63 9.29 3.63 10.00
C CYS A 63 10.65 2.93 9.97
N VAL A 64 11.73 3.65 9.69
CA VAL A 64 13.11 3.15 9.65
C VAL A 64 14.05 4.09 10.41
N SER A 65 15.20 3.53 10.78
CA SER A 65 16.36 4.28 11.23
C SER A 65 17.36 4.38 10.08
N ARG A 66 18.02 5.54 9.97
CA ARG A 66 19.13 5.74 9.01
C ARG A 66 20.12 6.73 9.57
N GLY A 67 21.33 6.77 9.01
CA GLY A 67 22.33 7.78 9.38
C GLY A 67 21.76 9.21 9.38
N PHE A 68 22.07 9.96 10.43
CA PHE A 68 21.60 11.33 10.65
C PHE A 68 22.21 12.26 9.60
N ARG A 69 21.39 13.18 9.07
CA ARG A 69 21.78 14.13 8.01
C ARG A 69 21.42 15.54 8.44
N MET A 70 22.13 16.51 7.89
CA MET A 70 21.80 17.92 8.06
C MET A 70 20.37 18.20 7.58
N GLY A 71 19.54 18.75 8.47
CA GLY A 71 18.11 19.00 8.24
C GLY A 71 17.18 17.96 8.86
N ASP A 72 17.70 16.87 9.43
CA ASP A 72 16.89 15.94 10.20
C ASP A 72 16.42 16.57 11.53
N PRO A 73 15.21 16.23 12.01
CA PRO A 73 14.73 16.71 13.29
C PRO A 73 15.62 16.22 14.44
N GLN A 74 16.13 17.16 15.24
CA GLN A 74 17.00 16.85 16.37
C GLN A 74 16.31 15.97 17.42
N GLU A 75 14.98 16.08 17.55
CA GLU A 75 14.16 15.25 18.44
C GLU A 75 14.18 13.75 18.10
N TYR A 76 14.62 13.38 16.89
CA TYR A 76 14.79 11.99 16.47
C TYR A 76 16.25 11.56 16.32
N LEU A 77 17.20 12.40 16.75
CA LEU A 77 18.60 12.02 16.81
C LEU A 77 18.80 10.93 17.87
N LEU A 78 19.49 9.84 17.49
CA LEU A 78 20.11 8.93 18.43
C LEU A 78 21.59 8.79 18.15
N GLU A 79 22.35 8.61 19.21
CA GLU A 79 23.78 8.42 19.17
C GLU A 79 24.10 7.09 19.86
N GLU A 80 24.52 6.09 19.08
CA GLU A 80 24.87 4.76 19.57
C GLU A 80 26.17 4.31 18.90
N GLY A 81 27.08 3.71 19.68
CA GLY A 81 28.34 3.18 19.15
C GLY A 81 29.28 4.22 18.52
N GLY A 82 29.11 5.51 18.85
CA GLY A 82 29.87 6.62 18.23
C GLY A 82 29.32 7.06 16.87
N GLN A 83 28.12 6.62 16.51
CA GLN A 83 27.46 6.90 15.24
C GLN A 83 26.09 7.53 15.47
N SER A 84 25.71 8.47 14.61
CA SER A 84 24.48 9.26 14.75
C SER A 84 23.42 8.81 13.74
N TYR A 85 22.21 8.57 14.22
CA TYR A 85 21.05 8.10 13.46
C TYR A 85 19.86 9.03 13.63
N CYS A 86 19.02 9.12 12.62
CA CYS A 86 17.67 9.67 12.74
C CYS A 86 16.71 8.48 12.84
N ASN A 87 16.08 8.31 14.01
CA ASN A 87 14.93 7.43 14.12
C ASN A 87 13.69 8.11 13.52
N ASN A 88 12.61 7.36 13.35
CA ASN A 88 11.34 7.90 12.84
C ASN A 88 11.39 8.46 11.40
N VAL A 89 12.26 7.89 10.55
CA VAL A 89 12.27 8.21 9.12
C VAL A 89 11.25 7.35 8.40
N PHE A 90 10.40 7.95 7.58
CA PHE A 90 9.45 7.18 6.77
C PHE A 90 10.14 6.61 5.52
N GLY A 91 10.52 5.34 5.58
CA GLY A 91 11.07 4.56 4.47
C GLY A 91 9.99 4.21 3.46
N VAL A 92 9.92 4.97 2.37
CA VAL A 92 8.88 4.85 1.34
C VAL A 92 9.13 3.66 0.42
N PHE A 93 8.09 2.84 0.20
CA PHE A 93 8.07 1.76 -0.79
C PHE A 93 7.38 2.22 -2.08
N VAL A 94 6.26 2.93 -1.94
CA VAL A 94 5.44 3.43 -3.06
C VAL A 94 4.97 4.84 -2.74
N LYS A 95 5.13 5.78 -3.67
CA LYS A 95 4.63 7.15 -3.55
C LYS A 95 3.20 7.28 -4.05
N LYS A 96 2.45 8.22 -3.48
CA LYS A 96 1.16 8.63 -4.05
C LYS A 96 1.35 9.04 -5.52
N GLY A 97 0.53 8.48 -6.41
CA GLY A 97 0.58 8.71 -7.85
C GLY A 97 1.61 7.84 -8.60
N GLU A 98 2.35 6.98 -7.91
CA GLU A 98 3.24 6.00 -8.54
C GLU A 98 2.44 4.82 -9.10
N ASP A 99 2.94 4.22 -10.19
CA ASP A 99 2.34 3.03 -10.77
C ASP A 99 2.72 1.79 -9.96
N VAL A 100 1.71 1.05 -9.52
CA VAL A 100 1.85 -0.25 -8.88
C VAL A 100 1.40 -1.29 -9.89
N LEU A 101 2.34 -2.10 -10.37
CA LEU A 101 2.09 -3.20 -11.29
C LEU A 101 1.33 -4.31 -10.56
N VAL A 102 0.34 -4.90 -11.22
CA VAL A 102 -0.33 -6.12 -10.73
C VAL A 102 0.67 -7.27 -10.77
N ASP A 103 0.59 -8.18 -9.79
CA ASP A 103 1.46 -9.37 -9.62
C ASP A 103 2.97 -9.13 -9.42
N ARG A 104 3.41 -7.88 -9.30
CA ARG A 104 4.83 -7.59 -9.02
C ARG A 104 5.10 -7.51 -7.52
N GLN A 105 6.04 -8.34 -7.06
CA GLN A 105 6.57 -8.26 -5.71
C GLN A 105 7.71 -7.22 -5.63
N ALA A 106 7.64 -6.32 -4.66
CA ALA A 106 8.75 -5.45 -4.27
C ALA A 106 9.36 -6.01 -2.99
N LYS A 107 10.65 -6.41 -3.05
CA LYS A 107 11.39 -6.87 -1.88
C LYS A 107 12.24 -5.73 -1.34
N HIS A 108 12.00 -5.35 -0.10
CA HIS A 108 12.85 -4.44 0.64
C HIS A 108 13.53 -5.20 1.78
N VAL A 109 14.85 -5.05 1.90
CA VAL A 109 15.64 -5.67 2.96
C VAL A 109 16.07 -4.57 3.93
N PHE A 110 15.82 -4.80 5.21
CA PHE A 110 16.21 -3.90 6.28
C PHE A 110 17.11 -4.65 7.25
N GLU A 111 18.18 -3.99 7.69
CA GLU A 111 18.98 -4.46 8.82
C GLU A 111 18.28 -4.00 10.10
N VAL A 112 18.01 -4.96 10.99
CA VAL A 112 17.39 -4.68 12.29
C VAL A 112 18.51 -4.37 13.27
N GLU A 113 18.64 -3.11 13.67
CA GLU A 113 19.65 -2.67 14.65
C GLU A 113 19.26 -2.95 16.11
N LEU A 114 18.05 -3.47 16.38
CA LEU A 114 17.78 -4.02 17.70
C LEU A 114 18.61 -5.29 17.87
N HIS A 115 19.48 -5.31 18.90
CA HIS A 115 20.13 -6.52 19.40
C HIS A 115 19.09 -7.64 19.51
N SER A 116 18.96 -8.46 18.47
CA SER A 116 17.89 -9.43 18.34
C SER A 116 18.53 -10.78 18.06
N LYS A 117 17.94 -11.82 18.66
CA LYS A 117 18.44 -13.18 18.57
C LYS A 117 17.35 -14.06 18.00
N ILE A 118 17.72 -14.82 16.97
CA ILE A 118 16.91 -15.94 16.50
C ILE A 118 17.03 -17.06 17.54
N PHE A 119 15.91 -17.59 17.99
CA PHE A 119 15.85 -18.78 18.81
C PHE A 119 15.03 -19.85 18.12
N PHE A 120 15.40 -21.12 18.31
CA PHE A 120 14.65 -22.25 17.78
C PHE A 120 13.70 -22.78 18.85
N THR A 121 12.54 -23.27 18.44
CA THR A 121 11.62 -23.96 19.34
C THR A 121 12.26 -25.26 19.83
N HIS A 122 11.92 -25.68 21.04
CA HIS A 122 12.52 -26.86 21.68
C HIS A 122 12.24 -28.17 20.93
N ASP A 123 11.17 -28.21 20.15
CA ASP A 123 10.77 -29.34 19.30
C ASP A 123 11.44 -29.32 17.92
N GLY A 124 12.24 -28.28 17.62
CA GLY A 124 12.96 -28.12 16.35
C GLY A 124 12.09 -27.75 15.15
N ASN A 125 10.79 -27.58 15.34
CA ASN A 125 9.84 -27.34 14.25
C ASN A 125 9.62 -25.85 13.93
N GLY A 126 10.35 -24.95 14.58
CA GLY A 126 10.16 -23.52 14.41
C GLY A 126 11.33 -22.67 14.87
N TRP A 127 11.24 -21.38 14.53
CA TRP A 127 12.14 -20.33 14.96
C TRP A 127 11.33 -19.08 15.33
N GLY A 128 11.91 -18.22 16.15
CA GLY A 128 11.33 -16.93 16.52
C GLY A 128 12.41 -15.86 16.69
N LEU A 129 12.01 -14.60 16.54
CA LEU A 129 12.85 -13.45 16.85
C LEU A 129 12.58 -12.99 18.28
N ARG A 130 13.62 -12.76 19.08
CA ARG A 130 13.49 -12.05 20.36
C ARG A 130 14.47 -10.90 20.43
N THR A 131 14.08 -9.81 21.08
CA THR A 131 15.04 -8.77 21.48
C THR A 131 15.92 -9.29 22.61
N LEU A 132 17.20 -8.91 22.62
CA LEU A 132 18.14 -9.16 23.72
C LEU A 132 17.93 -8.17 24.87
N GLU A 133 17.24 -7.07 24.61
CA GLU A 133 16.82 -6.07 25.58
C GLU A 133 15.32 -6.21 25.90
N GLN A 134 14.93 -5.86 27.12
CA GLN A 134 13.51 -5.86 27.49
C GLN A 134 12.76 -4.80 26.68
N LEU A 135 11.71 -5.23 26.00
CA LEU A 135 10.77 -4.31 25.36
C LEU A 135 10.03 -3.52 26.45
N PRO A 136 9.94 -2.18 26.34
CA PRO A 136 9.10 -1.40 27.23
C PRO A 136 7.66 -1.93 27.25
N ALA A 137 6.99 -1.82 28.40
CA ALA A 137 5.59 -2.24 28.51
C ALA A 137 4.74 -1.50 27.46
N GLY A 138 4.06 -2.26 26.60
CA GLY A 138 3.27 -1.73 25.48
C GLY A 138 3.98 -1.72 24.12
N ALA A 139 5.29 -2.02 24.06
CA ALA A 139 6.01 -2.25 22.81
C ALA A 139 5.84 -3.71 22.34
N PHE A 140 5.80 -3.91 21.03
CA PHE A 140 5.66 -5.23 20.39
C PHE A 140 6.57 -5.31 19.17
N VAL A 141 7.15 -6.49 18.94
CA VAL A 141 7.84 -6.81 17.68
C VAL A 141 6.79 -7.25 16.69
N CYS A 142 6.65 -6.53 15.59
CA CYS A 142 5.74 -6.88 14.51
C CYS A 142 6.56 -7.40 13.34
N GLU A 143 6.44 -8.69 13.03
CA GLU A 143 6.87 -9.20 11.73
C GLU A 143 5.78 -8.86 10.71
N CYS A 144 5.98 -7.78 9.95
CA CYS A 144 5.04 -7.38 8.92
C CYS A 144 5.33 -8.17 7.63
N VAL A 145 4.86 -9.41 7.53
CA VAL A 145 4.69 -10.07 6.23
C VAL A 145 3.31 -9.73 5.71
N GLY A 146 3.26 -8.83 4.74
CA GLY A 146 2.01 -8.38 4.12
C GLY A 146 2.13 -8.36 2.61
N GLU A 147 1.12 -8.88 1.94
CA GLU A 147 0.94 -8.74 0.50
C GLU A 147 0.04 -7.52 0.24
N ILE A 148 0.43 -6.64 -0.70
CA ILE A 148 -0.45 -5.53 -1.11
C ILE A 148 -1.44 -6.09 -2.11
N LEU A 149 -2.62 -6.47 -1.62
CA LEU A 149 -3.69 -6.95 -2.49
C LEU A 149 -4.45 -5.80 -3.15
N THR A 150 -4.93 -6.04 -4.36
CA THR A 150 -6.00 -5.24 -4.94
C THR A 150 -7.33 -5.59 -4.29
N ASN A 151 -8.32 -4.69 -4.40
CA ASN A 151 -9.66 -4.99 -3.89
C ASN A 151 -10.28 -6.21 -4.58
N MET A 152 -9.97 -6.43 -5.86
CA MET A 152 -10.45 -7.57 -6.64
C MET A 152 -9.81 -8.87 -6.16
N GLU A 153 -8.48 -8.92 -6.00
CA GLU A 153 -7.77 -10.07 -5.42
C GLU A 153 -8.27 -10.40 -4.01
N GLN A 154 -8.55 -9.37 -3.19
CA GLN A 154 -9.09 -9.56 -1.84
C GLN A 154 -10.51 -10.15 -1.87
N GLU A 155 -11.37 -9.69 -2.78
CA GLU A 155 -12.73 -10.23 -2.95
C GLU A 155 -12.71 -11.67 -3.49
N GLU A 156 -11.84 -11.98 -4.45
CA GLU A 156 -11.65 -13.33 -4.98
C GLU A 156 -11.17 -14.30 -3.90
N ARG A 157 -10.21 -13.89 -3.06
CA ARG A 157 -9.72 -14.71 -1.94
C ARG A 157 -10.78 -14.90 -0.86
N ASN A 158 -11.56 -13.86 -0.56
CA ASN A 158 -12.68 -13.95 0.38
C ASN A 158 -13.78 -14.88 -0.14
N ASN A 159 -14.06 -14.86 -1.44
CA ASN A 159 -15.06 -15.72 -2.07
C ASN A 159 -14.60 -17.18 -2.22
N ASN A 160 -13.29 -17.42 -2.39
CA ASN A 160 -12.73 -18.76 -2.57
C ASN A 160 -12.43 -19.53 -1.28
N GLY A 161 -12.65 -18.94 -0.10
CA GLY A 161 -12.80 -19.67 1.18
C GLY A 161 -11.67 -20.60 1.63
N LYS A 162 -10.51 -20.63 0.96
CA LYS A 162 -9.35 -21.39 1.39
C LYS A 162 -8.51 -20.53 2.31
N ALA A 163 -8.82 -20.60 3.61
CA ALA A 163 -7.90 -20.17 4.64
C ALA A 163 -6.64 -21.05 4.53
N ASP A 164 -5.59 -20.52 3.91
CA ASP A 164 -4.25 -21.05 4.09
C ASP A 164 -3.83 -20.71 5.53
N PRO A 165 -3.52 -21.71 6.39
CA PRO A 165 -3.14 -21.48 7.78
C PRO A 165 -1.83 -20.69 7.94
N THR A 166 -1.11 -20.42 6.85
CA THR A 166 0.09 -19.56 6.84
C THR A 166 -0.18 -18.10 6.48
N VAL A 167 -1.40 -17.75 6.03
CA VAL A 167 -1.74 -16.39 5.58
C VAL A 167 -2.37 -15.59 6.71
N THR A 168 -1.62 -14.60 7.19
CA THR A 168 -2.05 -13.67 8.24
C THR A 168 -3.15 -12.73 7.74
N HIS A 169 -4.20 -12.54 8.55
CA HIS A 169 -5.36 -11.70 8.25
C HIS A 169 -4.99 -10.29 7.76
N THR A 170 -5.51 -9.92 6.59
CA THR A 170 -5.40 -8.58 6.03
C THR A 170 -6.32 -7.62 6.80
N TYR A 171 -5.76 -6.68 7.57
CA TYR A 171 -6.54 -5.66 8.25
C TYR A 171 -6.88 -4.52 7.29
N GLY A 172 -8.15 -4.48 6.86
CA GLY A 172 -8.71 -3.33 6.17
C GLY A 172 -8.71 -2.12 7.09
N ALA A 173 -8.05 -1.03 6.67
CA ALA A 173 -8.07 0.24 7.40
C ALA A 173 -9.48 0.85 7.38
N ARG A 174 -10.31 0.49 8.37
CA ARG A 174 -11.56 1.19 8.67
C ARG A 174 -11.24 2.48 9.41
N ARG A 175 -11.59 3.61 8.80
CA ARG A 175 -11.64 4.91 9.46
C ARG A 175 -12.64 4.81 10.62
N LYS A 176 -12.18 4.89 11.87
CA LYS A 176 -13.06 5.30 12.96
C LYS A 176 -13.33 6.79 12.76
N VAL A 177 -14.62 7.12 12.66
CA VAL A 177 -15.11 8.51 12.67
C VAL A 177 -14.91 9.07 14.06
#